data_AF-A0A1W1CZP5-F1
#
_entry.id   AF-A0A1W1CZP5-F1
#
_cell.length_a   1.000
_cell.length_b   1.000
_cell.length_c   1.000
_cell.angle_alpha   90.00
_cell.angle_beta   90.00
_cell.angle_gamma   90.00
#
_symmetry.space_group_name_H-M   'P 1'
#
loop_
_entity.id
_entity.type
_entity.pdbx_description
1 polymer ?
#
loop_
_entity_poly.entity_id
_entity_poly.type
_entity_poly.pdbx_seq_one_letter_code
_entity_poly.pdbx_strand_id
1 'polypeptide(L)' 'MNSIVMILIFAIVMLMFMAFPAMKIVEFIETKRELSTKSKNSLTIVLTIILSLGIAIFLEFF' A
#
# COMPACT_ATOMS: atom_id res chain seq x y z
N MET A 1 -27.12 4.83 -1.59
CA MET A 1 -25.80 4.62 -2.23
C MET A 1 -24.67 4.75 -1.20
N ASN A 2 -24.83 4.16 0.00
CA ASN A 2 -23.79 4.05 1.04
C ASN A 2 -23.56 2.56 1.33
N SER A 3 -23.13 1.81 0.34
CA SER A 3 -22.72 0.44 0.58
C SER A 3 -21.28 0.51 1.07
N ILE A 4 -21.08 0.78 2.37
CA ILE A 4 -19.79 0.61 3.06
C ILE A 4 -19.14 -0.72 2.65
N VAL A 5 -19.96 -1.74 2.41
CA VAL A 5 -19.59 -3.02 1.80
C VAL A 5 -18.81 -2.86 0.49
N MET A 6 -19.27 -2.05 -0.47
CA MET A 6 -18.59 -1.82 -1.74
C MET A 6 -17.24 -1.13 -1.53
N ILE A 7 -17.19 -0.10 -0.67
CA ILE A 7 -15.94 0.59 -0.32
C ILE A 7 -14.93 -0.40 0.26
N LEU A 8 -15.37 -1.27 1.18
CA LEU A 8 -14.51 -2.25 1.82
C LEU A 8 -14.00 -3.30 0.84
N ILE A 9 -14.86 -3.79 -0.07
CA ILE A 9 -14.46 -4.73 -1.12
C ILE A 9 -13.38 -4.11 -2.01
N PHE A 10 -13.60 -2.89 -2.50
CA PHE A 10 -12.62 -2.20 -3.34
C PHE A 10 -11.34 -1.87 -2.59
N ALA A 11 -11.42 -1.46 -1.32
CA ALA A 11 -10.26 -1.16 -0.50
C ALA A 11 -9.38 -2.40 -0.28
N ILE A 12 -9.95 -3.57 -0.01
CA ILE A 12 -9.20 -4.83 0.14
C ILE A 12 -8.47 -5.18 -1.16
N VAL A 13 -9.15 -5.06 -2.30
CA VAL A 13 -8.53 -5.31 -3.61
C VAL A 13 -7.37 -4.35 -3.86
N MET A 14 -7.56 -3.06 -3.61
CA MET A 14 -6.52 -2.03 -3.75
C MET A 14 -5.31 -2.29 -2.85
N LEU A 15 -5.54 -2.64 -1.58
CA LEU A 15 -4.47 -2.98 -0.64
C LEU A 15 -3.65 -4.19 -1.13
N MET A 16 -4.31 -5.23 -1.66
CA MET A 16 -3.59 -6.39 -2.23
C MET A 16 -2.77 -6.00 -3.46
N PHE A 17 -3.32 -5.18 -4.36
CA PHE A 17 -2.57 -4.72 -5.54
C PHE A 17 -1.36 -3.86 -5.16
N MET A 18 -1.50 -3.00 -4.13
CA MET A 18 -0.41 -2.11 -3.69
C MET A 18 0.65 -2.79 -2.83
N ALA A 19 0.39 -3.99 -2.31
CA ALA A 19 1.37 -4.74 -1.54
C ALA A 19 2.63 -5.04 -2.39
N PHE A 20 2.47 -5.39 -3.67
CA PHE A 20 3.58 -5.67 -4.58
C PHE A 20 4.52 -4.47 -4.82
N PRO A 21 4.02 -3.30 -5.28
CA PRO A 21 4.87 -2.12 -5.45
C PRO A 21 5.45 -1.64 -4.10
N ALA A 22 4.71 -1.74 -3.00
CA ALA A 22 5.24 -1.44 -1.66
C ALA A 22 6.45 -2.33 -1.31
N MET A 23 6.35 -3.64 -1.54
CA MET A 23 7.48 -4.57 -1.34
C MET A 23 8.70 -4.18 -2.20
N LYS A 24 8.49 -3.83 -3.46
CA LYS A 24 9.59 -3.39 -4.35
C LYS A 24 10.27 -2.11 -3.87
N ILE A 25 9.51 -1.15 -3.32
CA ILE A 25 10.08 0.07 -2.73
C ILE A 25 10.90 -0.27 -1.48
N VAL A 26 10.39 -1.14 -0.61
CA VAL A 26 11.12 -1.57 0.60
C VAL A 26 12.39 -2.32 0.24
N GLU A 27 12.35 -3.23 -0.74
CA GLU A 27 13.54 -3.91 -1.29
C GLU A 27 14.56 -2.88 -1.81
N PHE A 28 14.11 -1.86 -2.54
CA PHE A 28 15.00 -0.80 -3.03
C PHE A 28 15.63 0.00 -1.88
N ILE A 29 14.89 0.32 -0.82
CA ILE A 29 15.43 0.99 0.37
C ILE A 29 16.47 0.08 1.06
N GLU A 30 16.21 -1.22 1.13
CA GLU A 30 17.14 -2.19 1.72
C GLU A 30 18.48 -2.25 0.96
N THR A 31 18.48 -2.06 -0.36
CA THR A 31 19.75 -1.98 -1.11
C THR A 31 20.65 -0.82 -0.67
N LYS A 32 20.09 0.19 0.00
CA LYS A 32 20.81 1.38 0.48
C LYS A 32 21.07 1.38 1.98
N ARG A 33 20.31 0.59 2.75
CA ARG A 33 20.41 0.50 4.22
C ARG A 33 19.99 -0.88 4.68
N GLU A 34 20.76 -1.51 5.56
CA GLU A 34 20.31 -2.76 6.18
C GLU A 34 19.07 -2.50 7.04
N LEU A 35 17.98 -3.20 6.71
CA LEU A 35 16.72 -3.13 7.44
C LEU A 35 16.50 -4.43 8.21
N SER A 36 16.14 -4.32 9.49
CA SER A 36 15.69 -5.48 10.25
C SER A 36 14.40 -6.06 9.65
N THR A 37 14.15 -7.36 9.84
CA THR A 37 12.92 -8.01 9.38
C THR A 37 11.65 -7.31 9.89
N LYS A 38 11.66 -6.83 11.14
CA LYS A 38 10.55 -6.06 11.71
C LYS A 38 10.35 -4.72 10.98
N SER A 39 11.45 -4.02 10.69
CA SER A 39 11.41 -2.76 9.95
C SER A 39 10.89 -2.95 8.53
N LYS A 40 11.32 -4.00 7.81
CA LYS A 40 10.81 -4.32 6.47
C LYS A 40 9.30 -4.54 6.49
N ASN A 41 8.79 -5.40 7.37
CA ASN A 41 7.35 -5.66 7.45
C ASN A 41 6.56 -4.40 7.77
N SER A 42 7.00 -3.61 8.76
CA SER A 42 6.33 -2.36 9.12
C SER A 42 6.33 -1.36 7.96
N LEU A 43 7.46 -1.19 7.28
CA LEU A 43 7.60 -0.26 6.16
C LEU A 43 6.73 -0.70 4.96
N THR A 44 6.67 -2.00 4.67
CA THR A 44 5.82 -2.54 3.60
C THR A 44 4.34 -2.25 3.88
N ILE A 45 3.88 -2.48 5.11
CA ILE A 45 2.48 -2.21 5.48
C ILE A 45 2.17 -0.72 5.35
N VAL A 46 3.04 0.14 5.90
CA VAL A 46 2.86 1.60 5.84
C VAL A 46 2.83 2.09 4.40
N LEU A 47 3.77 1.64 3.55
CA LEU A 47 3.80 2.00 2.14
C LEU A 47 2.58 1.48 1.37
N THR A 48 2.12 0.26 1.65
CA THR A 48 0.91 -0.31 1.02
C THR A 48 -0.30 0.58 1.28
N ILE A 49 -0.49 1.04 2.52
CA ILE A 49 -1.60 1.92 2.89
C ILE A 49 -1.46 3.29 2.21
N ILE A 50 -0.27 3.90 2.25
CA ILE A 50 -0.02 5.22 1.64
C ILE A 50 -0.26 5.18 0.13
N LEU A 51 0.26 4.17 -0.56
CA LEU A 51 0.07 4.01 -2.01
C LEU A 51 -1.40 3.77 -2.36
N SER A 52 -2.10 2.95 -1.58
CA SER A 52 -3.52 2.67 -1.79
C SER A 52 -4.38 3.94 -1.64
N LEU A 53 -4.11 4.73 -0.60
CA LEU A 53 -4.77 6.02 -0.40
C LEU A 53 -4.42 7.00 -1.51
N GLY A 54 -3.15 7.06 -1.93
CA GLY A 54 -2.70 7.92 -3.02
C GLY A 54 -3.44 7.64 -4.33
N ILE A 55 -3.65 6.36 -4.67
CA ILE A 55 -4.43 6.02 -5.88
C ILE A 55 -5.92 6.26 -5.69
N ALA A 56 -6.48 5.98 -4.51
CA ALA A 56 -7.88 6.27 -4.23
C ALA A 56 -8.17 7.77 -4.41
N ILE A 57 -7.28 8.63 -3.91
CA ILE A 57 -7.34 10.09 -4.10
C ILE A 57 -7.14 10.44 -5.58
N PHE A 58 -6.17 9.84 -6.26
CA PHE A 58 -5.93 10.09 -7.68
C PHE A 58 -7.16 9.78 -8.53
N LEU A 59 -7.85 8.66 -8.27
CA LEU A 59 -9.08 8.26 -8.94
C LEU A 59 -10.29 9.13 -8.59
N GLU A 60 -10.28 9.81 -7.45
CA GLU A 60 -11.34 10.78 -7.10
C GLU A 60 -11.24 12.05 -7.96
N PHE A 61 -10.02 12.45 -8.33
CA PHE A 61 -9.75 13.69 -9.05
C PHE A 61 -9.60 13.52 -10.58
N PHE A 62 -9.59 12.29 -11.11
CA PHE A 62 -9.31 11.99 -12.52
C PHE A 62 -10.31 10.99 -13.09
#